data_AF-A0A345V8C6-F1
#
_entry.id   AF-A0A345V8C6-F1
#
_cell.length_a   1.000
_cell.length_b   1.000
_cell.length_c   1.000
_cell.angle_alpha   90.00
_cell.angle_beta   90.00
_cell.angle_gamma   90.00
#
_symmetry.space_group_name_H-M   'P 1'
#
loop_
_entity.id
_entity.type
_entity.pdbx_description
1 polymer ?
#
loop_
_entity_poly.entity_id
_entity_poly.type
_entity_poly.pdbx_seq_one_letter_code
_entity_poly.pdbx_strand_id
1 'polypeptide(L)'
;MPNSLPRIILSILVTFGLVLLGCVPASAATAKSPGPGIDVSWPQCGKTLPKQPAFAIVGVNNGLANNTNPCLASQLAWAKTAKSPAATAQPRVALYVNTANPGRQGSWWPKSNTYSGVKVSNPYGSCAAGTFKACSYMYGWAKASDDARRRGISNPQSYLWWLDVELENTWQADKAANVAVLEGMTAYFKRIGARVGLYSTGYQWARIAGTVKSTSPLAGLPSWLAGAGSASAAKANCSLPGLTPRSRVSMTQYISRGLDYNYSCG
;
A
#
# COMPACT_ATOMS: atom_id res chain seq x y z
N MET A 1 21.21 93.77 -36.54
CA MET A 1 20.06 94.29 -35.76
C MET A 1 18.80 93.59 -36.24
N PRO A 2 17.75 93.42 -35.42
CA PRO A 2 17.62 92.79 -34.10
C PRO A 2 16.60 91.60 -34.19
N ASN A 3 16.40 90.69 -33.24
CA ASN A 3 15.44 90.74 -32.12
C ASN A 3 15.25 89.27 -31.65
N SER A 4 15.54 88.89 -30.41
CA SER A 4 14.63 88.82 -29.25
C SER A 4 13.87 87.48 -29.09
N LEU A 5 14.31 86.72 -28.07
CA LEU A 5 13.67 85.77 -27.10
C LEU A 5 12.16 85.41 -27.23
N PRO A 6 11.63 84.38 -26.51
CA PRO A 6 12.24 83.28 -25.74
C PRO A 6 11.60 81.89 -26.04
N ARG A 7 12.19 80.77 -25.59
CA ARG A 7 11.44 79.52 -25.38
C ARG A 7 11.74 78.95 -24.00
N ILE A 8 10.66 78.93 -23.21
CA ILE A 8 10.56 78.43 -21.83
C ILE A 8 10.83 76.92 -21.83
N ILE A 9 11.78 76.51 -20.97
CA ILE A 9 12.10 75.11 -20.66
C ILE A 9 11.19 74.67 -19.51
N LEU A 10 10.33 73.67 -19.74
CA LEU A 10 9.56 73.03 -18.68
C LEU A 10 10.21 71.68 -18.35
N SER A 11 10.98 71.68 -17.26
CA SER A 11 11.62 70.47 -16.70
C SER A 11 10.60 69.70 -15.86
N ILE A 12 10.21 68.50 -16.31
CA ILE A 12 9.44 67.55 -15.49
C ILE A 12 10.43 66.61 -14.82
N LEU A 13 10.70 66.86 -13.53
CA LEU A 13 11.42 65.95 -12.64
C LEU A 13 10.48 64.82 -12.22
N VAL A 14 10.68 63.62 -12.79
CA VAL A 14 10.06 62.39 -12.29
C VAL A 14 11.01 61.76 -11.28
N THR A 15 10.71 61.90 -10.00
CA THR A 15 11.39 61.21 -8.90
C THR A 15 10.98 59.74 -8.87
N PHE A 16 11.85 58.86 -9.37
CA PHE A 16 11.74 57.40 -9.14
C PHE A 16 12.17 57.09 -7.70
N GLY A 17 11.20 56.92 -6.80
CA GLY A 17 11.44 56.40 -5.45
C GLY A 17 11.80 54.91 -5.50
N LEU A 18 13.07 54.58 -5.23
CA LEU A 18 13.54 53.21 -5.13
C LEU A 18 13.09 52.62 -3.78
N VAL A 19 11.94 51.93 -3.76
CA VAL A 19 11.51 51.15 -2.59
C VAL A 19 12.29 49.84 -2.58
N LEU A 20 13.39 49.79 -1.83
CA LEU A 20 14.10 48.56 -1.49
C LEU A 20 13.27 47.74 -0.49
N LEU A 21 12.32 46.97 -1.01
CA LEU A 21 11.68 45.89 -0.27
C LEU A 21 12.74 44.81 0.01
N GLY A 22 13.22 44.75 1.25
CA GLY A 22 14.11 43.70 1.71
C GLY A 22 13.43 42.33 1.56
N CYS A 23 13.80 41.57 0.53
CA CYS A 23 13.50 40.15 0.44
C CYS A 23 14.33 39.41 1.49
N VAL A 24 13.76 39.26 2.69
CA VAL A 24 14.26 38.28 3.65
C VAL A 24 13.99 36.90 3.03
N PRO A 25 14.98 36.00 2.89
CA PRO A 25 14.71 34.66 2.41
C PRO A 25 13.75 34.00 3.41
N ALA A 26 12.56 33.61 2.93
CA ALA A 26 11.66 32.79 3.71
C ALA A 26 12.36 31.46 3.98
N SER A 27 12.85 31.27 5.21
CA SER A 27 13.29 29.96 5.69
C SER A 27 12.09 29.02 5.63
N ALA A 28 12.01 28.20 4.59
CA ALA A 28 11.08 27.09 4.55
C ALA A 28 11.40 26.20 5.75
N ALA A 29 10.57 26.28 6.79
CA ALA A 29 10.66 25.38 7.92
C ALA A 29 10.66 23.96 7.35
N THR A 30 11.76 23.22 7.54
CA THR A 30 11.81 21.81 7.16
C THR A 30 10.66 21.13 7.88
N ALA A 31 9.62 20.76 7.15
CA ALA A 31 8.44 20.12 7.73
C ALA A 31 8.93 18.92 8.56
N LYS A 32 8.69 18.97 9.87
CA LYS A 32 9.08 17.90 10.78
C LYS A 32 8.46 16.62 10.23
N SER A 33 9.28 15.58 10.06
CA SER A 33 8.79 14.28 9.59
C SER A 33 7.54 13.92 10.39
N PRO A 34 6.43 13.54 9.73
CA PRO A 34 5.17 13.20 10.39
C PRO A 34 5.30 12.00 11.32
N GLY A 35 6.45 11.33 11.32
CA GLY A 35 6.74 10.10 12.05
C GLY A 35 6.41 8.89 11.20
N PRO A 36 6.76 7.69 11.69
CA PRO A 36 6.46 6.45 10.99
C PRO A 36 4.97 6.09 11.13
N GLY A 37 4.48 5.32 10.17
CA GLY A 37 3.32 4.48 10.38
C GLY A 37 3.69 3.23 11.15
N ILE A 38 2.67 2.49 11.60
CA ILE A 38 2.83 1.25 12.35
C ILE A 38 1.88 0.22 11.75
N ASP A 39 2.38 -0.98 11.49
CA ASP A 39 1.54 -2.14 11.20
C ASP A 39 1.48 -3.09 12.41
N VAL A 40 0.32 -3.68 12.63
CA VAL A 40 0.06 -4.61 13.75
C VAL A 40 -0.86 -5.74 13.31
N SER A 41 -0.74 -6.89 13.97
CA SER A 41 -1.67 -8.00 13.84
C SER A 41 -1.69 -8.81 15.14
N TRP A 42 -2.07 -10.07 15.06
CA TRP A 42 -2.19 -11.00 16.17
C TRP A 42 -0.97 -11.07 17.13
N PRO A 43 0.30 -10.86 16.72
CA PRO A 43 1.43 -10.88 17.65
C PRO A 43 1.40 -9.73 18.67
N GLN A 44 0.58 -8.70 18.42
CA GLN A 44 0.37 -7.56 19.31
C GLN A 44 -0.95 -7.63 20.09
N CYS A 45 -1.69 -8.75 20.06
CA CYS A 45 -2.87 -8.90 20.89
C CYS A 45 -2.54 -8.71 22.39
N GLY A 46 -3.39 -7.97 23.11
CA GLY A 46 -3.21 -7.68 24.53
C GLY A 46 -2.11 -6.68 24.88
N LYS A 47 -1.35 -6.17 23.89
CA LYS A 47 -0.27 -5.20 24.12
C LYS A 47 -0.79 -3.77 24.05
N THR A 48 -0.14 -2.87 24.81
CA THR A 48 -0.36 -1.43 24.67
C THR A 48 0.37 -0.93 23.43
N LEU A 49 -0.38 -0.42 22.45
CA LEU A 49 0.17 0.09 21.20
C LEU A 49 0.48 1.60 21.28
N PRO A 50 1.51 2.09 20.55
CA PRO A 50 1.79 3.52 20.48
C PRO A 50 0.58 4.31 19.95
N LYS A 51 0.29 5.45 20.56
CA LYS A 51 -0.80 6.33 20.15
C LYS A 51 -0.36 7.25 19.01
N GLN A 52 -1.31 7.63 18.16
CA GLN A 52 -1.11 8.60 17.08
C GLN A 52 0.05 8.28 16.12
N PRO A 53 0.13 7.05 15.56
CA PRO A 53 1.03 6.80 14.44
C PRO A 53 0.68 7.71 13.25
N ALA A 54 1.62 7.95 12.34
CA ALA A 54 1.36 8.78 11.16
C ALA A 54 0.26 8.18 10.26
N PHE A 55 0.23 6.85 10.20
CA PHE A 55 -0.83 6.01 9.62
C PHE A 55 -0.76 4.63 10.28
N ALA A 56 -1.87 3.89 10.26
CA ALA A 56 -1.97 2.56 10.86
C ALA A 56 -2.34 1.52 9.81
N ILE A 57 -1.75 0.34 9.91
CA ILE A 57 -2.06 -0.82 9.05
C ILE A 57 -2.42 -1.99 9.97
N VAL A 58 -3.55 -2.65 9.71
CA VAL A 58 -4.04 -3.74 10.57
C VAL A 58 -4.14 -5.04 9.79
N GLY A 59 -3.52 -6.09 10.33
CA GLY A 59 -3.58 -7.44 9.81
C GLY A 59 -4.93 -8.05 10.08
N VAL A 60 -5.59 -8.50 9.02
CA VAL A 60 -6.97 -9.00 9.09
C VAL A 60 -7.02 -10.47 9.49
N ASN A 61 -5.97 -11.23 9.15
CA ASN A 61 -5.82 -12.64 9.45
C ASN A 61 -4.67 -12.89 10.45
N ASN A 62 -4.70 -14.06 11.07
CA ASN A 62 -3.84 -14.52 12.16
C ASN A 62 -2.68 -15.38 11.61
N GLY A 63 -1.93 -14.86 10.62
CA GLY A 63 -0.78 -15.56 10.01
C GLY A 63 -1.14 -16.65 9.00
N LEU A 64 -2.42 -16.91 8.73
CA LEU A 64 -2.86 -17.81 7.65
C LEU A 64 -4.02 -17.18 6.87
N ALA A 65 -4.05 -17.37 5.56
CA ALA A 65 -5.09 -16.78 4.70
C ALA A 65 -6.55 -17.18 5.07
N ASN A 66 -6.74 -18.22 5.90
CA ASN A 66 -8.05 -18.77 6.24
C ASN A 66 -8.51 -18.51 7.70
N ASN A 67 -7.74 -17.78 8.51
CA ASN A 67 -8.13 -17.47 9.89
C ASN A 67 -8.39 -15.96 10.07
N THR A 68 -8.88 -15.59 11.25
CA THR A 68 -9.20 -14.19 11.62
C THR A 68 -8.28 -13.77 12.74
N ASN A 69 -7.74 -12.55 12.66
CA ASN A 69 -7.00 -11.95 13.76
C ASN A 69 -7.93 -11.77 14.98
N PRO A 70 -7.67 -12.43 16.13
CA PRO A 70 -8.57 -12.39 17.29
C PRO A 70 -8.66 -11.01 17.94
N CYS A 71 -7.68 -10.13 17.71
CA CYS A 71 -7.71 -8.73 18.18
C CYS A 71 -8.03 -7.73 17.06
N LEU A 72 -8.57 -8.17 15.92
CA LEU A 72 -8.89 -7.28 14.79
C LEU A 72 -9.77 -6.09 15.19
N ALA A 73 -10.83 -6.32 15.98
CA ALA A 73 -11.74 -5.24 16.39
C ALA A 73 -11.04 -4.17 17.25
N SER A 74 -10.24 -4.58 18.24
CA SER A 74 -9.51 -3.66 19.10
C SER A 74 -8.37 -2.95 18.35
N GLN A 75 -7.72 -3.62 17.41
CA GLN A 75 -6.69 -3.01 16.57
C GLN A 75 -7.27 -2.04 15.54
N LEU A 76 -8.44 -2.31 14.97
CA LEU A 76 -9.16 -1.33 14.14
C LEU A 76 -9.58 -0.10 14.95
N ALA A 77 -9.99 -0.28 16.21
CA ALA A 77 -10.28 0.84 17.10
C ALA A 77 -9.00 1.65 17.41
N TRP A 78 -7.88 0.98 17.69
CA TRP A 78 -6.59 1.64 17.85
C TRP A 78 -6.14 2.40 16.58
N ALA A 79 -6.34 1.82 15.40
CA ALA A 79 -5.93 2.42 14.14
C ALA A 79 -6.61 3.78 13.88
N LYS A 80 -7.84 3.97 14.40
CA LYS A 80 -8.55 5.27 14.34
C LYS A 80 -7.82 6.40 15.09
N THR A 81 -6.90 6.06 16.00
CA THR A 81 -6.06 7.04 16.71
C THR A 81 -4.93 7.60 15.84
N ALA A 82 -4.66 7.03 14.66
CA ALA A 82 -3.69 7.58 13.70
C ALA A 82 -3.98 9.05 13.40
N LYS A 83 -2.92 9.85 13.16
CA LYS A 83 -3.01 11.30 13.01
C LYS A 83 -4.09 11.74 12.01
N SER A 84 -4.81 12.81 12.34
CA SER A 84 -5.86 13.43 11.53
C SER A 84 -5.61 14.94 11.40
N PRO A 85 -5.61 15.53 10.20
CA PRO A 85 -5.77 14.89 8.88
C PRO A 85 -4.61 13.94 8.53
N ALA A 86 -4.70 13.25 7.39
CA ALA A 86 -3.63 12.35 6.94
C ALA A 86 -2.29 13.11 6.86
N ALA A 87 -1.26 12.58 7.51
CA ALA A 87 0.03 13.25 7.64
C ALA A 87 1.04 12.83 6.56
N THR A 88 0.69 11.87 5.70
CA THR A 88 1.54 11.31 4.64
C THR A 88 0.70 10.96 3.41
N ALA A 89 1.33 10.49 2.33
CA ALA A 89 0.65 9.93 1.17
C ALA A 89 -0.12 8.61 1.45
N GLN A 90 0.16 7.93 2.57
CA GLN A 90 -0.59 6.73 2.97
C GLN A 90 -1.96 7.11 3.56
N PRO A 91 -3.00 6.29 3.32
CA PRO A 91 -4.27 6.47 4.03
C PRO A 91 -4.06 6.34 5.54
N ARG A 92 -4.86 7.08 6.33
CA ARG A 92 -4.78 7.02 7.80
C ARG A 92 -4.89 5.60 8.35
N VAL A 93 -5.74 4.78 7.72
CA VAL A 93 -5.91 3.36 8.03
C VAL A 93 -5.88 2.55 6.73
N ALA A 94 -5.05 1.51 6.70
CA ALA A 94 -5.02 0.47 5.68
C ALA A 94 -5.11 -0.91 6.34
N LEU A 95 -5.32 -1.94 5.54
CA LEU A 95 -5.42 -3.32 5.99
C LEU A 95 -4.42 -4.18 5.24
N TYR A 96 -3.98 -5.28 5.84
CA TYR A 96 -3.22 -6.31 5.14
C TYR A 96 -3.77 -7.69 5.42
N VAL A 97 -3.51 -8.60 4.48
CA VAL A 97 -3.92 -10.01 4.55
C VAL A 97 -2.75 -10.88 4.15
N ASN A 98 -2.37 -11.82 5.02
CA ASN A 98 -1.49 -12.93 4.64
C ASN A 98 -2.10 -13.68 3.46
N THR A 99 -1.29 -13.93 2.45
CA THR A 99 -1.68 -14.63 1.23
C THR A 99 -1.00 -15.99 1.15
N ALA A 100 -1.60 -16.94 0.44
CA ALA A 100 -1.08 -18.29 0.32
C ALA A 100 -1.60 -18.98 -0.94
N ASN A 101 -0.87 -19.99 -1.40
CA ASN A 101 -1.34 -20.95 -2.38
C ASN A 101 -1.07 -22.39 -1.88
N PRO A 102 -1.90 -22.93 -0.98
CA PRO A 102 -1.69 -24.27 -0.45
C PRO A 102 -2.06 -25.40 -1.44
N GLY A 103 -2.71 -25.07 -2.56
CA GLY A 103 -3.20 -26.10 -3.48
C GLY A 103 -4.16 -27.05 -2.76
N ARG A 104 -4.12 -28.32 -3.17
CA ARG A 104 -4.93 -29.39 -2.56
C ARG A 104 -4.46 -29.81 -1.16
N GLN A 105 -3.35 -29.26 -0.67
CA GLN A 105 -2.87 -29.52 0.69
C GLN A 105 -3.59 -28.65 1.73
N GLY A 106 -4.28 -27.59 1.28
CA GLY A 106 -5.09 -26.76 2.16
C GLY A 106 -6.38 -27.45 2.60
N SER A 107 -7.00 -26.95 3.67
CA SER A 107 -8.29 -27.46 4.16
C SER A 107 -9.46 -27.26 3.18
N TRP A 108 -9.28 -26.42 2.16
CA TRP A 108 -10.26 -26.18 1.11
C TRP A 108 -9.59 -25.78 -0.20
N TRP A 109 -10.12 -26.27 -1.33
CA TRP A 109 -9.70 -25.92 -2.69
C TRP A 109 -10.91 -25.76 -3.61
N PRO A 110 -10.98 -24.73 -4.47
CA PRO A 110 -12.13 -24.52 -5.35
C PRO A 110 -12.25 -25.61 -6.42
N LYS A 111 -13.49 -25.86 -6.85
CA LYS A 111 -13.86 -26.84 -7.87
C LYS A 111 -14.64 -26.23 -9.06
N SER A 112 -14.91 -24.93 -9.00
CA SER A 112 -15.68 -24.19 -9.99
C SER A 112 -15.25 -22.72 -10.01
N ASN A 113 -15.66 -22.00 -11.04
CA ASN A 113 -15.56 -20.53 -11.10
C ASN A 113 -16.70 -19.84 -10.32
N THR A 114 -17.26 -20.48 -9.30
CA THR A 114 -18.33 -19.91 -8.49
C THR A 114 -17.92 -19.90 -7.02
N TYR A 115 -18.04 -18.76 -6.36
CA TYR A 115 -17.81 -18.65 -4.92
C TYR A 115 -18.83 -17.72 -4.28
N SER A 116 -19.40 -18.13 -3.14
CA SER A 116 -20.43 -17.36 -2.40
C SER A 116 -21.56 -16.83 -3.31
N GLY A 117 -22.07 -17.68 -4.20
CA GLY A 117 -23.16 -17.34 -5.14
C GLY A 117 -22.74 -16.50 -6.37
N VAL A 118 -21.47 -16.12 -6.49
CA VAL A 118 -20.98 -15.29 -7.61
C VAL A 118 -20.22 -16.14 -8.61
N LYS A 119 -20.65 -16.13 -9.89
CA LYS A 119 -19.88 -16.67 -11.02
C LYS A 119 -18.80 -15.65 -11.42
N VAL A 120 -17.56 -16.10 -11.42
CA VAL A 120 -16.36 -15.27 -11.63
C VAL A 120 -15.84 -15.46 -13.05
N SER A 121 -15.57 -14.35 -13.74
CA SER A 121 -14.79 -14.37 -14.98
C SER A 121 -13.33 -14.65 -14.63
N ASN A 122 -12.83 -15.81 -15.06
CA ASN A 122 -11.51 -16.30 -14.72
C ASN A 122 -10.62 -16.27 -15.97
N PRO A 123 -9.54 -15.45 -16.00
CA PRO A 123 -8.67 -15.32 -17.17
C PRO A 123 -7.88 -16.60 -17.48
N TYR A 124 -7.88 -17.57 -16.58
CA TYR A 124 -7.22 -18.86 -16.73
C TYR A 124 -8.17 -19.99 -17.15
N GLY A 125 -9.41 -19.66 -17.50
CA GLY A 125 -10.43 -20.63 -17.91
C GLY A 125 -11.23 -21.18 -16.74
N SER A 126 -11.86 -22.35 -16.94
CA SER A 126 -12.69 -22.98 -15.91
C SER A 126 -11.83 -23.56 -14.81
N CYS A 127 -12.05 -23.21 -13.53
CA CYS A 127 -11.58 -24.03 -12.41
C CYS A 127 -12.44 -25.30 -12.36
N ALA A 128 -11.95 -26.37 -12.97
CA ALA A 128 -12.49 -27.71 -12.89
C ALA A 128 -11.31 -28.69 -12.79
N ALA A 129 -11.57 -30.00 -12.67
CA ALA A 129 -10.50 -30.99 -12.63
C ALA A 129 -9.59 -30.86 -13.87
N GLY A 130 -8.38 -30.29 -13.69
CA GLY A 130 -7.35 -30.17 -14.74
C GLY A 130 -6.61 -28.84 -14.79
N THR A 131 -7.18 -27.73 -14.32
CA THR A 131 -6.61 -26.37 -14.49
C THR A 131 -6.15 -25.76 -13.16
N PHE A 132 -4.99 -26.19 -12.68
CA PHE A 132 -4.46 -25.78 -11.38
C PHE A 132 -4.37 -24.25 -11.20
N LYS A 133 -3.95 -23.53 -12.25
CA LYS A 133 -3.86 -22.07 -12.26
C LYS A 133 -5.22 -21.38 -12.18
N ALA A 134 -6.24 -21.90 -12.87
CA ALA A 134 -7.60 -21.39 -12.78
C ALA A 134 -8.18 -21.56 -11.38
N CYS A 135 -7.92 -22.70 -10.74
CA CYS A 135 -8.32 -22.91 -9.36
C CYS A 135 -7.50 -22.08 -8.36
N SER A 136 -6.23 -21.80 -8.63
CA SER A 136 -5.43 -20.88 -7.82
C SER A 136 -6.02 -19.45 -7.85
N TYR A 137 -6.43 -18.97 -9.04
CA TYR A 137 -7.15 -17.70 -9.16
C TYR A 137 -8.45 -17.68 -8.35
N MET A 138 -9.26 -18.74 -8.45
CA MET A 138 -10.50 -18.85 -7.67
C MET A 138 -10.24 -18.96 -6.17
N TYR A 139 -9.12 -19.56 -5.76
CA TYR A 139 -8.72 -19.63 -4.36
C TYR A 139 -8.44 -18.22 -3.84
N GLY A 140 -7.64 -17.43 -4.56
CA GLY A 140 -7.36 -16.04 -4.21
C GLY A 140 -8.65 -15.20 -4.13
N TRP A 141 -9.52 -15.30 -5.15
CA TRP A 141 -10.82 -14.63 -5.12
C TRP A 141 -11.63 -14.98 -3.87
N ALA A 142 -11.69 -16.27 -3.53
CA ALA A 142 -12.41 -16.75 -2.36
C ALA A 142 -11.83 -16.20 -1.05
N LYS A 143 -10.50 -16.20 -0.91
CA LYS A 143 -9.84 -15.68 0.30
C LYS A 143 -10.09 -14.18 0.48
N ALA A 144 -9.89 -13.37 -0.56
CA ALA A 144 -10.20 -11.95 -0.51
C ALA A 144 -11.70 -11.68 -0.25
N SER A 145 -12.59 -12.54 -0.76
CA SER A 145 -14.02 -12.47 -0.43
C SER A 145 -14.30 -12.73 1.05
N ASP A 146 -13.66 -13.73 1.63
CA ASP A 146 -13.77 -14.02 3.06
C ASP A 146 -13.17 -12.87 3.88
N ASP A 147 -12.05 -12.30 3.44
CA ASP A 147 -11.36 -11.20 4.14
C ASP A 147 -12.28 -9.99 4.28
N ALA A 148 -12.95 -9.62 3.20
CA ALA A 148 -13.87 -8.49 3.19
C ALA A 148 -15.21 -8.76 3.90
N ARG A 149 -15.73 -9.99 3.87
CA ARG A 149 -17.13 -10.26 4.28
C ARG A 149 -17.31 -10.98 5.61
N ARG A 150 -16.34 -11.80 6.01
CA ARG A 150 -16.51 -12.74 7.13
C ARG A 150 -15.74 -12.37 8.39
N ARG A 151 -14.90 -11.33 8.32
CA ARG A 151 -13.98 -10.95 9.40
C ARG A 151 -14.41 -9.73 10.21
N GLY A 152 -15.65 -9.25 10.01
CA GLY A 152 -16.20 -8.14 10.78
C GLY A 152 -15.68 -6.76 10.38
N ILE A 153 -15.17 -6.60 9.16
CA ILE A 153 -14.68 -5.32 8.64
C ILE A 153 -15.84 -4.54 8.06
N SER A 154 -16.13 -3.36 8.64
CA SER A 154 -17.12 -2.44 8.09
C SER A 154 -16.55 -1.66 6.91
N ASN A 155 -17.34 -1.50 5.83
CA ASN A 155 -16.96 -0.78 4.62
C ASN A 155 -15.62 -1.25 4.01
N PRO A 156 -15.43 -2.55 3.72
CA PRO A 156 -14.16 -3.07 3.22
C PRO A 156 -13.65 -2.36 1.94
N GLN A 157 -14.55 -1.79 1.14
CA GLN A 157 -14.23 -1.04 -0.06
C GLN A 157 -13.47 0.28 0.17
N SER A 158 -13.54 0.89 1.37
CA SER A 158 -12.89 2.17 1.63
C SER A 158 -11.39 2.04 1.93
N TYR A 159 -10.92 0.82 2.19
CA TYR A 159 -9.53 0.58 2.57
C TYR A 159 -8.61 0.33 1.36
N LEU A 160 -7.33 0.61 1.59
CA LEU A 160 -6.24 0.00 0.83
C LEU A 160 -5.91 -1.35 1.47
N TRP A 161 -5.87 -2.41 0.67
CA TRP A 161 -5.54 -3.76 1.08
C TRP A 161 -4.17 -4.17 0.56
N TRP A 162 -3.25 -4.44 1.47
CA TRP A 162 -1.94 -4.98 1.17
C TRP A 162 -2.01 -6.51 1.12
N LEU A 163 -1.62 -7.08 -0.02
CA LEU A 163 -1.42 -8.52 -0.15
C LEU A 163 -0.03 -8.85 0.38
N ASP A 164 0.01 -9.52 1.53
CA ASP A 164 1.24 -9.92 2.20
C ASP A 164 1.75 -11.24 1.62
N VAL A 165 2.89 -11.17 0.91
CA VAL A 165 3.52 -12.25 0.15
C VAL A 165 4.86 -12.62 0.76
N GLU A 166 4.84 -13.61 1.65
CA GLU A 166 6.00 -14.05 2.43
C GLU A 166 6.18 -15.56 2.46
N LEU A 167 7.42 -16.00 2.66
CA LEU A 167 7.86 -17.40 2.63
C LEU A 167 7.36 -18.20 3.84
N GLU A 168 6.92 -17.54 4.90
CA GLU A 168 6.30 -18.21 6.05
C GLU A 168 4.92 -18.77 5.70
N ASN A 169 4.27 -18.26 4.64
CA ASN A 169 3.01 -18.80 4.14
C ASN A 169 3.23 -20.02 3.24
N THR A 170 2.17 -20.81 3.05
CA THR A 170 2.21 -21.98 2.15
C THR A 170 2.10 -21.56 0.69
N TRP A 171 3.11 -21.90 -0.11
CA TRP A 171 3.16 -21.59 -1.55
C TRP A 171 3.45 -22.82 -2.40
N GLN A 172 2.98 -22.80 -3.64
CA GLN A 172 3.36 -23.81 -4.63
C GLN A 172 4.73 -23.51 -5.20
N ALA A 173 5.42 -24.54 -5.69
CA ALA A 173 6.63 -24.36 -6.49
C ALA A 173 6.34 -23.62 -7.82
N ASP A 174 5.14 -23.81 -8.38
CA ASP A 174 4.70 -23.08 -9.56
C ASP A 174 4.37 -21.61 -9.21
N LYS A 175 5.34 -20.74 -9.48
CA LYS A 175 5.21 -19.29 -9.27
C LYS A 175 4.08 -18.67 -10.09
N ALA A 176 3.78 -19.21 -11.28
CA ALA A 176 2.69 -18.68 -12.09
C ALA A 176 1.33 -18.97 -11.42
N ALA A 177 1.17 -20.13 -10.77
CA ALA A 177 -0.02 -20.43 -9.97
C ALA A 177 -0.13 -19.49 -8.76
N ASN A 178 0.99 -19.17 -8.09
CA ASN A 178 1.00 -18.20 -6.99
C ASN A 178 0.58 -16.79 -7.46
N VAL A 179 1.09 -16.33 -8.61
CA VAL A 179 0.65 -15.07 -9.24
C VAL A 179 -0.85 -15.10 -9.52
N ALA A 180 -1.40 -16.23 -9.98
CA ALA A 180 -2.84 -16.34 -10.22
C ALA A 180 -3.67 -16.16 -8.94
N VAL A 181 -3.22 -16.65 -7.78
CA VAL A 181 -3.86 -16.35 -6.48
C VAL A 181 -3.91 -14.83 -6.24
N LEU A 182 -2.78 -14.15 -6.37
CA LEU A 182 -2.68 -12.71 -6.11
C LEU A 182 -3.55 -11.91 -7.08
N GLU A 183 -3.62 -12.32 -8.34
CA GLU A 183 -4.53 -11.74 -9.34
C GLU A 183 -5.99 -11.95 -8.97
N GLY A 184 -6.36 -13.13 -8.49
CA GLY A 184 -7.72 -13.44 -8.01
C GLY A 184 -8.13 -12.61 -6.79
N MET A 185 -7.22 -12.46 -5.82
CA MET A 185 -7.43 -11.56 -4.67
C MET A 185 -7.61 -10.11 -5.13
N THR A 186 -6.72 -9.64 -6.01
CA THR A 186 -6.77 -8.29 -6.58
C THR A 186 -8.08 -8.04 -7.33
N ALA A 187 -8.55 -9.02 -8.12
CA ALA A 187 -9.79 -8.91 -8.86
C ALA A 187 -11.00 -8.78 -7.94
N TYR A 188 -11.04 -9.52 -6.83
CA TYR A 188 -12.12 -9.38 -5.86
C TYR A 188 -12.09 -8.00 -5.16
N PHE A 189 -10.93 -7.55 -4.69
CA PHE A 189 -10.83 -6.25 -4.02
C PHE A 189 -11.18 -5.10 -4.98
N LYS A 190 -10.70 -5.13 -6.22
CA LYS A 190 -11.11 -4.16 -7.25
C LYS A 190 -12.62 -4.22 -7.53
N ARG A 191 -13.23 -5.41 -7.55
CA ARG A 191 -14.68 -5.56 -7.75
C ARG A 191 -15.50 -4.84 -6.68
N ILE A 192 -15.06 -4.86 -5.42
CA ILE A 192 -15.78 -4.14 -4.36
C ILE A 192 -15.44 -2.65 -4.31
N GLY A 193 -14.52 -2.15 -5.14
CA GLY A 193 -14.07 -0.76 -5.16
C GLY A 193 -12.87 -0.46 -4.26
N ALA A 194 -12.27 -1.49 -3.65
CA ALA A 194 -11.09 -1.33 -2.80
C ALA A 194 -9.82 -1.10 -3.62
N ARG A 195 -8.85 -0.43 -3.00
CA ARG A 195 -7.48 -0.30 -3.54
C ARG A 195 -6.64 -1.49 -3.07
N VAL A 196 -5.63 -1.86 -3.87
CA VAL A 196 -4.76 -3.01 -3.61
C VAL A 196 -3.30 -2.61 -3.74
N GLY A 197 -2.46 -3.10 -2.84
CA GLY A 197 -1.00 -3.00 -2.90
C GLY A 197 -0.34 -4.35 -2.62
N LEU A 198 0.96 -4.44 -2.87
CA LEU A 198 1.75 -5.66 -2.71
C LEU A 198 2.81 -5.47 -1.64
N TYR A 199 2.91 -6.41 -0.69
CA TYR A 199 3.93 -6.42 0.35
C TYR A 199 4.83 -7.64 0.20
N SER A 200 6.16 -7.41 0.24
CA SER A 200 7.17 -8.45 0.29
C SER A 200 8.58 -7.85 0.48
N THR A 201 9.60 -8.70 0.58
CA THR A 201 10.96 -8.31 0.17
C THR A 201 11.19 -8.71 -1.29
N GLY A 202 12.16 -8.08 -1.97
CA GLY A 202 12.53 -8.49 -3.34
C GLY A 202 12.94 -9.97 -3.42
N TYR A 203 13.60 -10.49 -2.38
CA TYR A 203 14.00 -11.89 -2.29
C TYR A 203 12.80 -12.84 -2.17
N GLN A 204 11.88 -12.56 -1.24
CA GLN A 204 10.69 -13.39 -1.02
C GLN A 204 9.81 -13.38 -2.28
N TRP A 205 9.59 -12.21 -2.86
CA TRP A 205 8.85 -12.07 -4.11
C TRP A 205 9.46 -12.89 -5.26
N ALA A 206 10.78 -12.81 -5.46
CA ALA A 206 11.46 -13.57 -6.51
C ALA A 206 11.29 -15.08 -6.35
N ARG A 207 11.22 -15.58 -5.11
CA ARG A 207 10.99 -17.00 -4.80
C ARG A 207 9.53 -17.43 -4.95
N ILE A 208 8.57 -16.56 -4.59
CA ILE A 208 7.15 -16.90 -4.55
C ILE A 208 6.44 -16.62 -5.88
N ALA A 209 6.56 -15.40 -6.39
CA ALA A 209 5.84 -14.92 -7.57
C ALA A 209 6.75 -14.83 -8.81
N GLY A 210 8.03 -14.49 -8.62
CA GLY A 210 8.98 -14.31 -9.70
C GLY A 210 8.56 -13.21 -10.68
N THR A 211 8.77 -13.43 -11.97
CA THR A 211 8.45 -12.45 -13.02
C THR A 211 6.95 -12.36 -13.26
N VAL A 212 6.40 -11.17 -13.03
CA VAL A 212 5.01 -10.83 -13.38
C VAL A 212 4.99 -10.13 -14.74
N LYS A 213 4.07 -10.55 -15.62
CA LYS A 213 3.89 -9.94 -16.94
C LYS A 213 3.37 -8.51 -16.81
N SER A 214 3.79 -7.61 -17.71
CA SER A 214 3.31 -6.22 -17.74
C SER A 214 1.80 -6.09 -17.97
N THR A 215 1.16 -7.11 -18.55
CA THR A 215 -0.28 -7.24 -18.77
C THR A 215 -1.06 -7.78 -17.56
N SER A 216 -0.38 -8.25 -16.52
CA SER A 216 -1.02 -8.71 -15.29
C SER A 216 -1.73 -7.54 -14.59
N PRO A 217 -2.89 -7.76 -13.94
CA PRO A 217 -3.53 -6.74 -13.13
C PRO A 217 -2.74 -6.35 -11.87
N LEU A 218 -1.65 -7.06 -11.56
CA LEU A 218 -0.69 -6.72 -10.51
C LEU A 218 0.35 -5.68 -10.96
N ALA A 219 0.53 -5.49 -12.27
CA ALA A 219 1.45 -4.49 -12.79
C ALA A 219 0.94 -3.07 -12.44
N GLY A 220 1.85 -2.23 -11.95
CA GLY A 220 1.53 -0.87 -11.50
C GLY A 220 0.88 -0.76 -10.12
N LEU A 221 0.57 -1.86 -9.43
CA LEU A 221 0.15 -1.78 -8.03
C LEU A 221 1.30 -1.23 -7.16
N PRO A 222 1.02 -0.42 -6.13
CA PRO A 222 2.06 0.10 -5.25
C PRO A 222 2.74 -1.04 -4.48
N SER A 223 4.03 -0.87 -4.23
CA SER A 223 4.84 -1.80 -3.44
C SER A 223 5.09 -1.27 -2.03
N TRP A 224 4.89 -2.14 -1.04
CA TRP A 224 5.35 -1.99 0.33
C TRP A 224 6.54 -2.94 0.54
N LEU A 225 7.75 -2.40 0.60
CA LEU A 225 8.97 -3.22 0.68
C LEU A 225 9.41 -3.43 2.13
N ALA A 226 9.59 -4.69 2.53
CA ALA A 226 10.13 -5.05 3.83
C ALA A 226 11.66 -5.15 3.86
N GLY A 227 12.22 -5.37 5.05
CA GLY A 227 13.61 -5.78 5.25
C GLY A 227 14.62 -4.65 5.49
N ALA A 228 14.17 -3.41 5.73
CA ALA A 228 15.11 -2.37 6.13
C ALA A 228 15.55 -2.55 7.58
N GLY A 229 16.87 -2.48 7.84
CA GLY A 229 17.43 -2.61 9.19
C GLY A 229 17.30 -1.36 10.08
N SER A 230 16.81 -0.24 9.53
CA SER A 230 16.64 1.02 10.27
C SER A 230 15.68 1.97 9.53
N ALA A 231 15.23 3.03 10.21
CA ALA A 231 14.41 4.08 9.61
C ALA A 231 15.12 4.79 8.43
N SER A 232 16.43 5.03 8.53
CA SER A 232 17.22 5.62 7.46
C SER A 232 17.34 4.69 6.24
N ALA A 233 17.53 3.39 6.49
CA ALA A 233 17.53 2.38 5.43
C ALA A 233 16.15 2.26 4.77
N ALA A 234 15.06 2.34 5.54
CA ALA A 234 13.70 2.34 5.02
C ALA A 234 13.48 3.52 4.07
N LYS A 235 13.88 4.73 4.47
CA LYS A 235 13.85 5.92 3.61
C LYS A 235 14.65 5.72 2.32
N ALA A 236 15.86 5.15 2.40
CA ALA A 236 16.67 4.86 1.21
C ALA A 236 15.98 3.85 0.27
N ASN A 237 15.33 2.84 0.85
CA ASN A 237 14.62 1.79 0.11
C ASN A 237 13.44 2.32 -0.72
N CYS A 238 12.95 3.54 -0.49
CA CYS A 238 11.96 4.18 -1.36
C CYS A 238 12.42 4.34 -2.81
N SER A 239 13.74 4.33 -3.05
CA SER A 239 14.31 4.45 -4.40
C SER A 239 14.51 3.10 -5.10
N LEU A 240 14.23 1.99 -4.41
CA LEU A 240 14.32 0.65 -5.01
C LEU A 240 13.22 0.43 -6.06
N PRO A 241 13.42 -0.50 -7.00
CA PRO A 241 12.36 -0.93 -7.90
C PRO A 241 11.19 -1.57 -7.11
N GLY A 242 9.97 -1.34 -7.59
CA GLY A 242 8.79 -2.04 -7.08
C GLY A 242 8.78 -3.54 -7.45
N LEU A 243 7.87 -4.29 -6.82
CA LEU A 243 7.76 -5.75 -6.95
C LEU A 243 7.30 -6.22 -8.34
N THR A 244 6.58 -5.38 -9.08
CA THR A 244 6.04 -5.70 -10.41
C THR A 244 6.38 -4.63 -11.45
N PRO A 245 6.28 -4.91 -12.76
CA PRO A 245 6.46 -3.90 -13.78
C PRO A 245 5.56 -2.68 -13.55
N ARG A 246 6.10 -1.48 -13.77
CA ARG A 246 5.43 -0.18 -13.54
C ARG A 246 5.04 0.11 -12.09
N SER A 247 5.36 -0.78 -11.14
CA SER A 247 5.15 -0.53 -9.71
C SER A 247 6.13 0.53 -9.20
N ARG A 248 5.65 1.36 -8.27
CA ARG A 248 6.47 2.26 -7.47
C ARG A 248 6.41 1.84 -6.01
N VAL A 249 7.51 2.03 -5.29
CA VAL A 249 7.55 1.83 -3.84
C VAL A 249 6.81 3.00 -3.18
N SER A 250 5.70 2.71 -2.50
CA SER A 250 4.95 3.73 -1.76
C SER A 250 5.23 3.67 -0.26
N MET A 251 5.80 2.56 0.22
CA MET A 251 6.04 2.32 1.63
C MET A 251 7.18 1.35 1.84
N THR A 252 7.92 1.50 2.93
CA THR A 252 9.01 0.60 3.31
C THR A 252 8.95 0.29 4.81
N GLN A 253 9.11 -0.97 5.18
CA GLN A 253 9.07 -1.43 6.57
C GLN A 253 10.47 -1.57 7.17
N TYR A 254 10.60 -1.21 8.44
CA TYR A 254 11.74 -1.54 9.30
C TYR A 254 11.24 -1.96 10.68
N ILE A 255 12.01 -2.82 11.36
CA ILE A 255 11.70 -3.26 12.72
C ILE A 255 12.51 -2.43 13.70
N SER A 256 11.88 -1.97 14.77
CA SER A 256 12.56 -1.32 15.88
C SER A 256 11.91 -1.68 17.20
N ARG A 257 12.71 -2.14 18.18
CA ARG A 257 12.23 -2.50 19.53
C ARG A 257 11.04 -3.49 19.51
N GLY A 258 11.04 -4.44 18.56
CA GLY A 258 10.02 -5.49 18.46
C GLY A 258 8.67 -5.03 17.90
N LEU A 259 8.63 -3.88 17.21
CA LEU A 259 7.44 -3.40 16.49
C LEU A 259 7.80 -3.02 15.06
N ASP A 260 6.84 -3.21 14.16
CA ASP A 260 6.95 -2.94 12.75
C ASP A 260 6.56 -1.49 12.44
N TYR A 261 7.54 -0.74 11.93
CA TYR A 261 7.39 0.66 11.57
C TYR A 261 7.50 0.84 10.07
N ASN A 262 6.75 1.79 9.56
CA ASN A 262 6.64 2.05 8.13
C ASN A 262 7.01 3.48 7.78
N TYR A 263 7.93 3.63 6.85
CA TYR A 263 8.24 4.90 6.22
C TYR A 263 7.39 5.05 4.95
N SER A 264 6.65 6.16 4.84
CA SER A 264 5.88 6.50 3.65
C SER A 264 6.80 7.11 2.60
N CYS A 265 6.76 6.59 1.38
CA CYS A 265 7.53 7.09 0.25
C CYS A 265 6.68 8.08 -0.56
N GLY A 266 7.27 9.22 -0.91
CA GLY A 266 6.60 10.32 -1.62
C GLY A 266 6.98 11.67 -1.05
#